data_AF-A0AAU0KGU9-F1
#
_entry.id   AF-A0AAU0KGU9-F1
#
_cell.length_a   1.000
_cell.length_b   1.000
_cell.length_c   1.000
_cell.angle_alpha   90.00
_cell.angle_beta   90.00
_cell.angle_gamma   90.00
#
_symmetry.space_group_name_H-M   'P 1'
#
loop_
_entity.id
_entity.type
_entity.pdbx_description
1 polymer ?
#
loop_
_entity_poly.entity_id
_entity_poly.type
_entity_poly.pdbx_seq_one_letter_code
_entity_poly.pdbx_strand_id
1 'polypeptide(L)'
;MKPNTNVHPNSAPPAFGQSNMPYVYSGLDPDNPLQGEFAALTSYQHAMMEKWSQGDFYADWVTEPTPVPLDELSLDQQPDALTRAALEGCIGAPFFPGIEVTYVIAQAATYESPFRIKHTLPPGFLTERMALPWQADFSACGQLWRPAQRPVDVITAAGIQPFSRGIRDGDDGYHDMVRWWTELGFVVKKGDKFIEDERNPIRGVS
;
A
#
# COMPACT_ATOMS: atom_id res chain seq x y z
N MET A 1 15.81 7.97 -11.82
CA MET A 1 16.01 7.31 -10.51
C MET A 1 14.69 6.65 -10.16
N LYS A 2 14.56 5.34 -10.42
CA LYS A 2 13.32 4.58 -10.18
C LYS A 2 13.32 4.20 -8.69
N PRO A 3 12.33 4.62 -7.91
CA PRO A 3 12.23 4.17 -6.54
C PRO A 3 11.89 2.67 -6.57
N ASN A 4 12.81 1.87 -6.04
CA ASN A 4 12.70 0.43 -5.73
C ASN A 4 13.36 -0.61 -6.65
N THR A 5 14.30 -0.24 -7.53
CA THR A 5 15.31 -1.20 -8.01
C THR A 5 16.65 -0.51 -8.26
N ASN A 6 17.63 -0.74 -7.37
CA ASN A 6 19.04 -0.51 -7.68
C ASN A 6 19.60 -1.84 -8.16
N VAL A 7 19.60 -2.08 -9.46
CA VAL A 7 20.32 -3.21 -10.08
C VAL A 7 21.63 -2.65 -10.63
N HIS A 8 22.76 -3.20 -10.18
CA HIS A 8 24.05 -2.87 -10.77
C HIS A 8 24.06 -3.33 -12.24
N PRO A 9 24.56 -2.52 -13.19
CA PRO A 9 24.46 -2.80 -14.62
C PRO A 9 25.18 -4.09 -15.07
N ASN A 10 25.98 -4.71 -14.20
CA ASN A 10 26.73 -5.94 -14.48
C ASN A 10 26.44 -7.10 -13.49
N SER A 11 25.39 -7.02 -12.66
CA SER A 11 24.93 -8.20 -11.93
C SER A 11 24.10 -9.07 -12.87
N ALA A 12 24.46 -10.35 -12.98
CA ALA A 12 23.62 -11.32 -13.67
C ALA A 12 22.20 -11.27 -13.04
N PRO A 13 21.13 -11.19 -13.85
CA PRO A 13 19.78 -11.24 -13.31
C PRO A 13 19.64 -12.57 -12.56
N PRO A 14 19.19 -12.56 -11.30
CA PRO A 14 18.93 -13.81 -10.62
C PRO A 14 17.83 -14.55 -11.39
N ALA A 15 18.12 -15.79 -11.78
CA ALA A 15 17.18 -16.62 -12.50
C ALA A 15 16.04 -16.99 -11.56
N PHE A 16 14.80 -16.64 -11.87
CA PHE A 16 13.65 -17.06 -11.08
C PHE A 16 12.54 -17.64 -11.96
N GLY A 17 12.32 -18.95 -11.79
CA GLY A 17 10.96 -19.48 -11.81
C GLY A 17 10.21 -18.89 -10.62
N GLN A 18 8.97 -18.43 -10.83
CA GLN A 18 8.22 -17.64 -9.84
C GLN A 18 8.12 -18.35 -8.48
N SER A 19 8.84 -17.87 -7.48
CA SER A 19 8.79 -18.33 -6.08
C SER A 19 9.13 -17.23 -5.05
N ASN A 20 9.38 -15.99 -5.49
CA ASN A 20 9.77 -14.90 -4.60
C ASN A 20 8.56 -14.13 -4.06
N MET A 21 8.68 -13.62 -2.84
CA MET A 21 7.65 -12.87 -2.13
C MET A 21 8.06 -11.39 -1.95
N PRO A 22 7.10 -10.46 -1.81
CA PRO A 22 5.65 -10.66 -1.86
C PRO A 22 5.11 -10.80 -3.29
N TYR A 23 4.02 -11.58 -3.45
CA TYR A 23 3.31 -11.71 -4.73
C TYR A 23 2.32 -10.54 -4.93
N VAL A 24 2.88 -9.34 -5.06
CA VAL A 24 2.17 -8.06 -5.25
C VAL A 24 2.86 -7.33 -6.40
N TYR A 25 2.12 -6.63 -7.26
CA TYR A 25 2.69 -5.87 -8.37
C TYR A 25 3.52 -4.67 -7.88
N SER A 26 4.56 -4.31 -8.62
CA SER A 26 5.42 -3.12 -8.39
C SER A 26 5.08 -1.97 -9.35
N GLY A 27 4.82 -2.32 -10.61
CA GLY A 27 4.70 -1.41 -11.74
C GLY A 27 4.73 -2.18 -13.06
N LEU A 28 4.79 -1.46 -14.18
CA LEU A 28 5.06 -2.07 -15.50
C LEU A 28 6.57 -2.14 -15.74
N ASP A 29 6.99 -3.22 -16.40
CA ASP A 29 8.32 -3.34 -16.97
C ASP A 29 8.50 -2.21 -18.02
N PRO A 30 9.53 -1.37 -17.89
CA PRO A 30 9.81 -0.28 -18.82
C PRO A 30 10.13 -0.76 -20.25
N ASP A 31 10.71 -1.94 -20.39
CA ASP A 31 11.19 -2.52 -21.64
C ASP A 31 10.11 -3.40 -22.28
N ASN A 32 9.13 -3.85 -21.48
CA ASN A 32 7.91 -4.50 -21.94
C ASN A 32 6.68 -4.04 -21.13
N PRO A 33 5.98 -2.98 -21.55
CA PRO A 33 4.83 -2.43 -20.82
C PRO A 33 3.62 -3.37 -20.75
N LEU A 34 3.68 -4.55 -21.36
CA LEU A 34 2.68 -5.62 -21.22
C LEU A 34 3.00 -6.59 -20.07
N GLN A 35 4.14 -6.43 -19.41
CA GLN A 35 4.62 -7.27 -18.32
C GLN A 35 4.71 -6.46 -17.03
N GLY A 36 4.11 -6.97 -15.95
CA GLY A 36 4.21 -6.36 -14.63
C GLY A 36 5.50 -6.80 -13.93
N GLU A 37 6.12 -5.88 -13.19
CA GLU A 37 7.11 -6.20 -12.17
C GLU A 37 6.42 -6.52 -10.84
N PHE A 38 7.06 -7.31 -9.98
CA PHE A 38 6.58 -7.60 -8.62
C PHE A 38 7.33 -6.76 -7.59
N ALA A 39 6.62 -6.39 -6.52
CA ALA A 39 7.15 -5.58 -5.44
C ALA A 39 8.24 -6.36 -4.69
N ALA A 40 9.25 -5.62 -4.26
CA ALA A 40 10.29 -6.12 -3.37
C ALA A 40 10.32 -5.27 -2.10
N LEU A 41 10.85 -5.85 -1.03
CA LEU A 41 11.22 -5.08 0.15
C LEU A 41 12.25 -4.01 -0.23
N THR A 42 12.25 -2.89 0.50
CA THR A 42 13.34 -1.91 0.39
C THR A 42 14.68 -2.57 0.76
N SER A 43 15.80 -1.99 0.32
CA SER A 43 17.13 -2.53 0.65
C SER A 43 17.36 -2.64 2.16
N TYR A 44 16.83 -1.70 2.96
CA TYR A 44 16.91 -1.75 4.42
C TYR A 44 16.07 -2.88 5.02
N GLN A 45 14.82 -3.04 4.58
CA GLN A 45 13.95 -4.14 5.04
C GLN A 45 14.55 -5.50 4.64
N HIS A 46 15.08 -5.63 3.42
CA HIS A 46 15.75 -6.85 2.99
C HIS A 46 17.00 -7.15 3.83
N ALA A 47 17.83 -6.15 4.12
CA ALA A 47 18.99 -6.31 4.99
C ALA A 47 18.60 -6.75 6.42
N MET A 48 17.46 -6.26 6.95
CA MET A 48 16.92 -6.73 8.23
C MET A 48 16.50 -8.21 8.15
N MET A 49 15.83 -8.63 7.06
CA MET A 49 15.47 -10.03 6.84
C MET A 49 16.69 -10.93 6.69
N GLU A 50 17.74 -10.46 6.01
CA GLU A 50 19.00 -11.18 5.87
C GLU A 50 19.67 -11.39 7.24
N LYS A 51 19.81 -10.33 8.04
CA LYS A 51 20.33 -10.41 9.41
C LYS A 51 19.53 -11.39 10.27
N TRP A 52 18.20 -11.29 10.23
CA TRP A 52 17.32 -12.21 10.94
C TRP A 52 17.56 -13.68 10.52
N SER A 53 17.65 -13.94 9.21
CA SER A 53 17.88 -15.28 8.68
C SER A 53 19.24 -15.88 9.09
N GLN A 54 20.24 -15.04 9.35
CA GLN A 54 21.58 -15.42 9.79
C GLN A 54 21.70 -15.52 11.31
N GLY A 55 20.65 -15.17 12.07
CA GLY A 55 20.70 -15.10 13.53
C GLY A 55 21.43 -13.86 14.07
N ASP A 56 21.70 -12.85 13.23
CA ASP A 56 22.33 -11.57 13.63
C ASP A 56 21.28 -10.58 14.14
N PHE A 57 20.58 -10.95 15.20
CA PHE A 57 19.58 -10.11 15.86
C PHE A 57 19.48 -10.42 17.36
N TYR A 58 18.95 -9.48 18.12
CA TYR A 58 18.58 -9.72 19.51
C TYR A 58 17.20 -10.35 19.56
N ALA A 59 17.08 -11.58 20.06
CA ALA A 59 15.81 -12.27 20.23
C ALA A 59 15.07 -11.78 21.50
N ASP A 60 14.64 -10.53 21.48
CA ASP A 60 13.97 -9.83 22.59
C ASP A 60 12.43 -9.87 22.53
N TRP A 61 11.86 -10.56 21.53
CA TRP A 61 10.43 -10.74 21.41
C TRP A 61 9.88 -11.68 22.50
N VAL A 62 9.21 -11.12 23.51
CA VAL A 62 8.57 -11.87 24.59
C VAL A 62 7.09 -12.12 24.28
N THR A 63 6.36 -11.08 23.89
CA THR A 63 4.94 -11.10 23.55
C THR A 63 4.65 -9.97 22.56
N GLU A 64 3.50 -10.02 21.89
CA GLU A 64 3.01 -8.91 21.08
C GLU A 64 2.99 -7.62 21.91
N PRO A 65 3.70 -6.56 21.48
CA PRO A 65 3.72 -5.29 22.19
C PRO A 65 2.31 -4.68 22.24
N THR A 66 1.90 -4.22 23.42
CA THR A 66 0.67 -3.42 23.54
C THR A 66 0.98 -1.97 23.18
N PRO A 67 0.19 -1.31 22.31
CA PRO A 67 0.36 0.11 22.03
C PRO A 67 0.31 0.93 23.33
N VAL A 68 1.30 1.79 23.54
CA VAL A 68 1.38 2.68 24.70
C VAL A 68 0.50 3.91 24.43
N PRO A 69 -0.41 4.28 25.35
CA PRO A 69 -1.16 5.54 25.25
C PRO A 69 -0.24 6.75 25.10
N LEU A 70 -0.66 7.74 24.30
CA LEU A 70 0.18 8.91 23.97
C LEU A 70 0.61 9.70 25.21
N ASP A 71 -0.27 9.81 26.20
CA ASP A 71 -0.05 10.52 27.46
C ASP A 71 0.87 9.78 28.43
N GLU A 72 1.11 8.49 28.19
CA GLU A 72 2.08 7.68 28.92
C GLU A 72 3.48 7.72 28.28
N LEU A 73 3.61 8.20 27.04
CA LEU A 73 4.90 8.42 26.40
C LEU A 73 5.59 9.67 26.95
N SER A 74 6.92 9.62 27.05
CA SER A 74 7.70 10.80 27.42
C SER A 74 7.50 11.93 26.39
N LEU A 75 7.50 13.18 26.86
CA LEU A 75 7.17 14.34 26.02
C LEU A 75 8.02 14.45 24.74
N ASP A 76 9.26 13.99 24.79
CA ASP A 76 10.19 13.96 23.66
C ASP A 76 9.86 12.88 22.61
N GLN A 77 9.11 11.83 22.98
CA GLN A 77 8.70 10.75 22.08
C GLN A 77 7.34 11.00 21.40
N GLN A 78 6.48 11.80 22.02
CA GLN A 78 5.13 12.05 21.53
C GLN A 78 5.05 12.58 20.07
N PRO A 79 5.91 13.52 19.61
CA PRO A 79 5.84 14.01 18.24
C PRO A 79 6.12 12.94 17.18
N ASP A 80 7.08 12.07 17.43
CA ASP A 80 7.43 10.98 16.51
C ASP A 80 6.37 9.88 16.53
N ALA A 81 5.79 9.59 17.71
CA ALA A 81 4.65 8.68 17.83
C ALA A 81 3.45 9.16 17.01
N LEU A 82 3.12 10.46 17.07
CA LEU A 82 2.04 11.05 16.26
C LEU A 82 2.37 11.01 14.76
N THR A 83 3.62 11.31 14.40
CA THR A 83 4.08 11.25 13.00
C THR A 83 3.94 9.82 12.45
N ARG A 84 4.36 8.82 13.22
CA ARG A 84 4.24 7.42 12.86
C ARG A 84 2.77 7.00 12.75
N ALA A 85 1.95 7.33 13.74
CA ALA A 85 0.51 6.99 13.74
C ALA A 85 -0.21 7.54 12.49
N ALA A 86 0.17 8.73 12.02
CA ALA A 86 -0.40 9.32 10.81
C ALA A 86 0.04 8.62 9.51
N LEU A 87 1.23 7.99 9.48
CA LEU A 87 1.83 7.43 8.26
C LEU A 87 1.76 5.90 8.18
N GLU A 88 1.66 5.20 9.31
CA GLU A 88 1.71 3.74 9.39
C GLU A 88 0.49 3.07 8.72
N GLY A 89 -0.62 3.79 8.57
CA GLY A 89 -1.78 3.35 7.79
C GLY A 89 -1.70 3.62 6.29
N CYS A 90 -0.65 4.31 5.81
CA CYS A 90 -0.50 4.63 4.39
C CYS A 90 0.32 3.55 3.65
N ILE A 91 0.17 3.48 2.34
CA ILE A 91 0.98 2.59 1.51
C ILE A 91 2.45 3.07 1.47
N GLY A 92 3.39 2.11 1.45
CA GLY A 92 4.82 2.40 1.23
C GLY A 92 5.32 2.12 -0.20
N ALA A 93 4.62 1.23 -0.92
CA ALA A 93 4.86 0.81 -2.31
C ALA A 93 3.72 -0.15 -2.71
N PRO A 94 3.54 -0.52 -3.99
CA PRO A 94 4.12 0.09 -5.20
C PRO A 94 3.78 1.57 -5.38
N PHE A 95 4.35 2.28 -6.35
CA PHE A 95 3.92 3.66 -6.70
C PHE A 95 3.53 3.74 -8.17
N PHE A 96 2.35 3.18 -8.48
CA PHE A 96 1.82 3.10 -9.83
C PHE A 96 0.32 3.43 -9.88
N PRO A 97 -0.08 4.70 -9.72
CA PRO A 97 0.67 5.83 -9.16
C PRO A 97 0.69 5.80 -7.62
N GLY A 98 -0.29 5.21 -6.94
CA GLY A 98 -0.40 5.26 -5.48
C GLY A 98 -1.83 5.02 -4.98
N ILE A 99 -2.13 5.48 -3.77
CA ILE A 99 -3.48 5.65 -3.19
C ILE A 99 -3.56 7.06 -2.61
N GLU A 100 -2.80 7.34 -1.54
CA GLU A 100 -2.79 8.66 -0.91
C GLU A 100 -1.86 9.62 -1.67
N VAL A 101 -0.67 9.13 -2.01
CA VAL A 101 0.40 9.84 -2.71
C VAL A 101 1.20 8.87 -3.59
N THR A 102 2.11 9.42 -4.41
CA THR A 102 2.97 8.65 -5.31
C THR A 102 4.46 8.71 -4.92
N TYR A 103 5.32 8.17 -5.78
CA TYR A 103 6.77 7.99 -5.65
C TYR A 103 7.56 9.20 -5.12
N VAL A 104 7.02 10.42 -5.22
CA VAL A 104 7.63 11.64 -4.67
C VAL A 104 7.84 11.53 -3.15
N ILE A 105 7.01 10.77 -2.44
CA ILE A 105 7.15 10.53 -1.00
C ILE A 105 8.38 9.69 -0.64
N ALA A 106 8.92 8.93 -1.61
CA ALA A 106 10.15 8.15 -1.43
C ALA A 106 11.43 8.96 -1.76
N GLN A 107 11.30 10.20 -2.24
CA GLN A 107 12.44 11.01 -2.63
C GLN A 107 12.90 11.91 -1.48
N ALA A 108 14.16 11.78 -1.07
CA ALA A 108 14.77 12.67 -0.06
C ALA A 108 14.63 14.16 -0.44
N ALA A 109 14.57 14.48 -1.74
CA ALA A 109 14.36 15.84 -2.23
C ALA A 109 13.01 16.46 -1.83
N THR A 110 12.02 15.66 -1.43
CA THR A 110 10.71 16.12 -0.93
C THR A 110 10.79 16.69 0.49
N TYR A 111 11.86 16.36 1.23
CA TYR A 111 11.97 16.64 2.65
C TYR A 111 13.09 17.63 2.97
N GLU A 112 12.88 18.49 3.96
CA GLU A 112 13.94 19.35 4.55
C GLU A 112 14.64 18.67 5.72
N SER A 113 13.93 17.78 6.41
CA SER A 113 14.44 16.88 7.45
C SER A 113 13.54 15.64 7.52
N PRO A 114 13.91 14.56 8.23
CA PRO A 114 13.09 13.35 8.30
C PRO A 114 11.63 13.66 8.64
N PHE A 115 10.71 13.20 7.80
CA PHE A 115 9.27 13.41 7.96
C PHE A 115 8.82 14.90 8.01
N ARG A 116 9.61 15.83 7.46
CA ARG A 116 9.23 17.24 7.25
C ARG A 116 9.27 17.59 5.78
N ILE A 117 8.09 17.68 5.18
CA ILE A 117 7.93 18.03 3.77
C ILE A 117 8.37 19.48 3.58
N LYS A 118 9.16 19.75 2.54
CA LYS A 118 9.64 21.11 2.24
C LYS A 118 8.48 22.07 2.09
N HIS A 119 8.44 23.10 2.93
CA HIS A 119 7.41 24.14 2.89
C HIS A 119 7.44 24.97 1.60
N THR A 120 8.54 24.90 0.82
CA THR A 120 8.68 25.56 -0.49
C THR A 120 7.98 24.83 -1.63
N LEU A 121 7.51 23.60 -1.41
CA LEU A 121 6.73 22.85 -2.42
C LEU A 121 5.34 23.48 -2.55
N PRO A 122 4.79 23.58 -3.77
CA PRO A 122 3.50 24.22 -3.97
C PRO A 122 2.35 23.38 -3.36
N PRO A 123 1.25 24.02 -2.93
CA PRO A 123 0.03 23.30 -2.57
C PRO A 123 -0.41 22.35 -3.69
N GLY A 124 -0.76 21.11 -3.34
CA GLY A 124 -1.14 20.06 -4.28
C GLY A 124 0.02 19.17 -4.78
N PHE A 125 1.28 19.53 -4.53
CA PHE A 125 2.46 18.80 -5.04
C PHE A 125 2.44 17.28 -4.79
N LEU A 126 1.96 16.85 -3.61
CA LEU A 126 1.95 15.44 -3.23
C LEU A 126 0.89 14.62 -4.00
N THR A 127 -0.21 15.26 -4.38
CA THR A 127 -1.40 14.62 -4.95
C THR A 127 -1.61 14.92 -6.42
N GLU A 128 -0.88 15.89 -7.00
CA GLU A 128 -1.05 16.34 -8.40
C GLU A 128 -0.78 15.25 -9.45
N ARG A 129 -0.13 14.15 -9.04
CA ARG A 129 0.22 13.00 -9.89
C ARG A 129 -0.74 11.82 -9.75
N MET A 130 -1.73 11.92 -8.85
CA MET A 130 -2.75 10.89 -8.66
C MET A 130 -3.82 10.99 -9.75
N ALA A 131 -4.60 9.92 -9.95
CA ALA A 131 -5.68 9.96 -10.93
C ALA A 131 -6.72 11.03 -10.59
N LEU A 132 -7.26 11.63 -11.65
CA LEU A 132 -8.37 12.57 -11.57
C LEU A 132 -9.55 12.03 -12.40
N PRO A 133 -10.62 11.51 -11.75
CA PRO A 133 -10.82 11.43 -10.30
C PRO A 133 -10.11 10.21 -9.66
N TRP A 134 -9.88 10.24 -8.35
CA TRP A 134 -9.14 9.21 -7.61
C TRP A 134 -9.80 7.82 -7.66
N GLN A 135 -11.12 7.76 -7.87
CA GLN A 135 -11.86 6.52 -8.05
C GLN A 135 -11.35 5.70 -9.23
N ALA A 136 -10.70 6.33 -10.21
CA ALA A 136 -10.06 5.61 -11.30
C ALA A 136 -8.89 4.75 -10.80
N ASP A 137 -8.00 5.32 -9.98
CA ASP A 137 -6.91 4.55 -9.34
C ASP A 137 -7.47 3.44 -8.45
N PHE A 138 -8.52 3.73 -7.67
CA PHE A 138 -9.12 2.75 -6.76
C PHE A 138 -9.77 1.56 -7.49
N SER A 139 -10.38 1.82 -8.66
CA SER A 139 -10.90 0.78 -9.55
C SER A 139 -9.78 -0.03 -10.20
N ALA A 140 -8.76 0.64 -10.75
CA ALA A 140 -7.61 0.01 -11.42
C ALA A 140 -6.73 -0.81 -10.46
N CYS A 141 -6.70 -0.47 -9.17
CA CYS A 141 -6.07 -1.26 -8.11
C CYS A 141 -6.81 -2.59 -7.80
N GLY A 142 -7.79 -2.96 -8.64
CA GLY A 142 -8.55 -4.21 -8.75
C GLY A 142 -7.93 -5.53 -8.28
N GLN A 143 -6.63 -5.64 -8.46
CA GLN A 143 -5.85 -6.87 -8.41
C GLN A 143 -4.84 -6.82 -7.26
N LEU A 144 -3.76 -7.60 -7.36
CA LEU A 144 -2.69 -7.68 -6.37
C LEU A 144 -1.77 -6.45 -6.39
N TRP A 145 -2.31 -5.24 -6.28
CA TRP A 145 -1.53 -4.01 -6.18
C TRP A 145 -1.35 -3.58 -4.72
N ARG A 146 -2.45 -3.43 -3.97
CA ARG A 146 -2.45 -2.82 -2.63
C ARG A 146 -3.51 -3.40 -1.69
N PRO A 147 -3.52 -4.72 -1.40
CA PRO A 147 -4.63 -5.37 -0.70
C PRO A 147 -4.95 -4.80 0.69
N ALA A 148 -3.96 -4.21 1.38
CA ALA A 148 -4.16 -3.60 2.69
C ALA A 148 -5.03 -2.33 2.64
N GLN A 149 -4.85 -1.49 1.62
CA GLN A 149 -5.56 -0.22 1.48
C GLN A 149 -6.81 -0.33 0.59
N ARG A 150 -6.78 -1.30 -0.34
CA ARG A 150 -7.88 -1.61 -1.25
C ARG A 150 -7.97 -3.14 -1.35
N PRO A 151 -8.86 -3.79 -0.56
CA PRO A 151 -9.01 -5.24 -0.59
C PRO A 151 -9.35 -5.78 -1.98
N VAL A 152 -8.88 -6.99 -2.29
CA VAL A 152 -9.22 -7.72 -3.53
C VAL A 152 -10.43 -8.61 -3.26
N ASP A 153 -10.29 -9.49 -2.28
CA ASP A 153 -11.33 -10.37 -1.78
C ASP A 153 -11.57 -10.11 -0.29
N VAL A 154 -12.81 -10.33 0.15
CA VAL A 154 -13.25 -10.14 1.53
C VAL A 154 -14.09 -11.32 2.02
N ILE A 155 -14.07 -11.54 3.33
CA ILE A 155 -14.88 -12.57 3.97
C ILE A 155 -16.25 -11.98 4.27
N THR A 156 -17.31 -12.66 3.80
CA THR A 156 -18.71 -12.30 4.04
C THR A 156 -19.44 -13.47 4.71
N ALA A 157 -20.70 -13.26 5.10
CA ALA A 157 -21.56 -14.35 5.57
C ALA A 157 -21.79 -15.45 4.51
N ALA A 158 -21.65 -15.11 3.22
CA ALA A 158 -21.78 -16.05 2.10
C ALA A 158 -20.43 -16.67 1.68
N GLY A 159 -19.35 -16.45 2.44
CA GLY A 159 -18.00 -16.90 2.11
C GLY A 159 -17.11 -15.79 1.53
N ILE A 160 -16.00 -16.17 0.91
CA ILE A 160 -15.06 -15.24 0.26
C ILE A 160 -15.72 -14.67 -0.99
N GLN A 161 -15.67 -13.35 -1.15
CA GLN A 161 -16.28 -12.63 -2.27
C GLN A 161 -15.35 -11.51 -2.74
N PRO A 162 -15.39 -11.13 -4.03
CA PRO A 162 -14.69 -9.94 -4.50
C PRO A 162 -15.16 -8.69 -3.76
N PHE A 163 -14.20 -7.86 -3.33
CA PHE A 163 -14.48 -6.62 -2.61
C PHE A 163 -15.32 -5.65 -3.45
N SER A 164 -14.97 -5.49 -4.72
CA SER A 164 -15.64 -4.60 -5.67
C SER A 164 -16.85 -5.24 -6.37
N ARG A 165 -17.42 -6.34 -5.85
CA ARG A 165 -18.58 -7.00 -6.49
C ARG A 165 -19.75 -6.03 -6.70
N GLY A 166 -20.36 -6.08 -7.89
CA GLY A 166 -21.40 -5.13 -8.29
C GLY A 166 -20.87 -3.81 -8.89
N ILE A 167 -19.55 -3.63 -8.94
CA ILE A 167 -18.91 -2.67 -9.86
C ILE A 167 -18.58 -3.44 -11.15
N ARG A 168 -18.94 -2.89 -12.31
CA ARG A 168 -18.65 -3.53 -13.61
C ARG A 168 -17.15 -3.50 -13.94
N ASP A 169 -16.74 -4.32 -14.89
CA ASP A 169 -15.36 -4.31 -15.40
C ASP A 169 -15.16 -3.25 -16.49
N GLY A 170 -13.90 -2.95 -16.82
CA GLY A 170 -13.53 -2.05 -17.92
C GLY A 170 -13.96 -0.60 -17.69
N ASP A 171 -14.26 0.10 -18.78
CA ASP A 171 -14.59 1.54 -18.74
C ASP A 171 -15.86 1.86 -17.93
N ASP A 172 -16.82 0.93 -17.93
CA ASP A 172 -18.03 1.03 -17.12
C ASP A 172 -17.72 0.98 -15.61
N GLY A 173 -16.71 0.21 -15.22
CA GLY A 173 -16.26 0.10 -13.84
C GLY A 173 -15.73 1.40 -13.26
N TYR A 174 -15.06 2.22 -14.07
CA TYR A 174 -14.62 3.55 -13.63
C TYR A 174 -15.80 4.47 -13.31
N HIS A 175 -16.83 4.46 -14.16
CA HIS A 175 -18.05 5.24 -13.93
C HIS A 175 -18.81 4.75 -12.69
N ASP A 176 -18.91 3.42 -12.53
CA ASP A 176 -19.54 2.82 -11.36
C ASP A 176 -18.78 3.14 -10.08
N MET A 177 -17.44 3.11 -10.09
CA MET A 177 -16.65 3.45 -8.91
C MET A 177 -16.84 4.92 -8.52
N VAL A 178 -16.87 5.84 -9.48
CA VAL A 178 -17.20 7.26 -9.22
C VAL A 178 -18.56 7.39 -8.54
N ARG A 179 -19.54 6.58 -8.96
CA ARG A 179 -20.92 6.64 -8.47
C ARG A 179 -21.15 5.92 -7.13
N TRP A 180 -20.46 4.80 -6.89
CA TRP A 180 -20.83 3.83 -5.87
C TRP A 180 -19.70 3.45 -4.90
N TRP A 181 -18.54 4.12 -4.94
CA TRP A 181 -17.44 3.82 -4.00
C TRP A 181 -17.87 3.89 -2.53
N THR A 182 -18.86 4.73 -2.19
CA THR A 182 -19.44 4.87 -0.84
C THR A 182 -20.25 3.67 -0.39
N GLU A 183 -20.66 2.80 -1.32
CA GLU A 183 -21.48 1.63 -1.02
C GLU A 183 -20.64 0.38 -0.73
N LEU A 184 -19.32 0.46 -0.96
CA LEU A 184 -18.39 -0.61 -0.62
C LEU A 184 -18.29 -0.78 0.91
N GLY A 185 -18.01 -2.00 1.36
CA GLY A 185 -17.89 -2.30 2.79
C GLY A 185 -16.54 -1.92 3.37
N PHE A 186 -16.44 -2.06 4.70
CA PHE A 186 -15.19 -1.96 5.44
C PHE A 186 -14.75 -3.33 5.94
N VAL A 187 -13.45 -3.60 5.92
CA VAL A 187 -12.90 -4.80 6.54
C VAL A 187 -12.63 -4.51 8.00
N VAL A 188 -13.43 -5.09 8.89
CA VAL A 188 -13.36 -4.84 10.34
C VAL A 188 -13.10 -6.15 11.09
N LYS A 189 -12.41 -6.04 12.23
CA LYS A 189 -12.17 -7.18 13.12
C LYS A 189 -13.44 -7.44 13.95
N LYS A 190 -14.01 -8.64 13.84
CA LYS A 190 -15.10 -9.13 14.71
C LYS A 190 -14.70 -10.48 15.32
N GLY A 191 -14.45 -10.48 16.62
CA GLY A 191 -13.81 -11.63 17.30
C GLY A 191 -12.42 -11.89 16.72
N ASP A 192 -12.18 -13.13 16.30
CA ASP A 192 -10.88 -13.59 15.76
C ASP A 192 -10.79 -13.48 14.22
N LYS A 193 -11.76 -12.85 13.55
CA LYS A 193 -11.82 -12.77 12.09
C LYS A 193 -11.91 -11.32 11.62
N PHE A 194 -11.34 -11.06 10.44
CA PHE A 194 -11.61 -9.86 9.66
C PHE A 194 -12.72 -10.18 8.66
N ILE A 195 -13.82 -9.43 8.71
CA ILE A 195 -14.97 -9.61 7.83
C ILE A 195 -15.37 -8.28 7.21
N GLU A 196 -16.03 -8.33 6.06
CA GLU A 196 -16.69 -7.16 5.50
C GLU A 196 -17.92 -6.78 6.34
N ASP A 197 -18.06 -5.49 6.59
CA ASP A 197 -19.19 -4.88 7.30
C ASP A 197 -19.60 -3.56 6.64
N GLU A 198 -20.77 -3.05 7.01
CA GLU A 198 -21.28 -1.73 6.57
C GLU A 198 -21.43 -1.56 5.04
N ARG A 199 -21.37 -2.65 4.28
CA ARG A 199 -21.62 -2.63 2.83
C ARG A 199 -23.08 -2.35 2.52
N ASN A 200 -23.32 -1.44 1.58
CA ASN A 200 -24.66 -1.17 1.06
C ASN A 200 -24.92 -1.90 -0.28
N PRO A 201 -26.21 -2.11 -0.64
CA PRO A 201 -26.56 -2.65 -1.95
C PRO A 201 -26.28 -1.64 -3.09
N ILE A 202 -25.48 -2.04 -4.07
CA ILE A 202 -25.29 -1.29 -5.32
C ILE A 202 -26.47 -1.62 -6.25
N ARG A 203 -27.40 -0.68 -6.46
CA ARG A 203 -28.62 -0.86 -7.28
C ARG A 203 -28.44 -0.23 -8.66
N GLY A 204 -28.82 -0.97 -9.71
CA GLY A 204 -28.76 -0.52 -11.11
C GLY A 204 -27.91 -1.38 -12.03
N VAL A 205 -27.47 -2.56 -11.56
CA VAL A 205 -26.73 -3.53 -12.34
C VAL A 205 -27.66 -4.71 -12.62
N SER A 206 -28.29 -4.67 -13.79
CA SER A 206 -29.02 -5.78 -14.40
C SER A 206 -28.21 -6.32 -15.56
#